data_AF-A0A951N0E0-F1
#
_entry.id   AF-A0A951N0E0-F1
#
_cell.length_a   1.000
_cell.length_b   1.000
_cell.length_c   1.000
_cell.angle_alpha   90.00
_cell.angle_beta   90.00
_cell.angle_gamma   90.00
#
_symmetry.space_group_name_H-M   'P 1'
#
loop_
_entity.id
_entity.type
_entity.pdbx_description
1 polymer ?
#
loop_
_entity_poly.entity_id
_entity_poly.type
_entity_poly.pdbx_seq_one_letter_code
_entity_poly.pdbx_strand_id
1 'polypeptide(L)'
;TGTGEHPMADFARSGAFTPYTAIYNVTGQPAITLPVRFGEDGLPTSVQRPHPPILVGGGGPKLLAYAAREADIIGLDPRSLPQGGHDPQDVTEAAIDRKVGWIREAAGDRWNELEINIAIYAVDPPPEAGRDIGPEELERSPHYLVGDAERIADTLLERRERWGLSYIVIGRGELDVMRPVIARLAGR
;
A
#
# COMPACT_ATOMS: atom_id res chain seq x y z
N THR A 1 6.86 27.72 -25.63
CA THR A 1 7.67 27.12 -24.55
C THR A 1 7.88 28.16 -23.46
N GLY A 2 6.88 28.37 -22.60
CA GLY A 2 6.97 28.99 -21.26
C GLY A 2 7.49 30.44 -21.09
N THR A 3 8.19 31.02 -22.06
CA THR A 3 8.88 32.32 -21.94
C THR A 3 8.48 33.30 -23.05
N GLY A 4 7.36 33.07 -23.73
CA GLY A 4 6.83 33.98 -24.74
C GLY A 4 6.39 35.31 -24.13
N GLU A 5 6.40 36.37 -24.92
CA GLU A 5 6.05 37.73 -24.49
C GLU A 5 4.60 37.85 -23.96
N HIS A 6 3.75 36.84 -24.18
CA HIS A 6 2.35 36.78 -23.76
C HIS A 6 2.02 35.49 -22.98
N PRO A 7 2.50 35.36 -21.74
CA PRO A 7 2.47 34.11 -20.97
C PRO A 7 1.05 33.56 -20.70
N MET A 8 0.06 34.44 -20.53
CA MET A 8 -1.33 34.01 -20.28
C MET A 8 -2.02 33.47 -21.54
N ALA A 9 -1.67 33.99 -22.71
CA ALA A 9 -2.18 33.45 -23.97
C ALA A 9 -1.53 32.10 -24.31
N ASP A 10 -0.25 31.94 -23.98
CA ASP A 10 0.48 30.68 -24.13
C ASP A 10 -0.07 29.59 -23.21
N PHE A 11 -0.42 29.95 -21.97
CA PHE A 11 -1.09 29.06 -21.00
C PHE A 11 -2.51 28.67 -21.46
N ALA A 12 -3.28 29.58 -22.03
CA ALA A 12 -4.61 29.27 -22.57
C ALA A 12 -4.54 28.29 -23.76
N ARG A 13 -3.51 28.40 -24.62
CA ARG A 13 -3.32 27.47 -25.75
C ARG A 13 -2.86 26.09 -25.33
N SER A 14 -2.09 25.95 -24.25
CA SER A 14 -1.70 24.62 -23.75
C SER A 14 -2.90 23.82 -23.25
N GLY A 15 -3.92 24.49 -22.69
CA GLY A 15 -5.18 23.87 -22.27
C GLY A 15 -5.96 23.16 -23.41
N ALA A 16 -5.72 23.51 -24.67
CA ALA A 16 -6.35 22.83 -25.81
C ALA A 16 -5.68 21.50 -26.18
N PHE A 17 -4.42 21.29 -25.78
CA PHE A 17 -3.62 20.10 -26.13
C PHE A 17 -3.33 19.19 -24.94
N THR A 18 -3.20 19.76 -23.74
CA THR A 18 -2.93 19.03 -22.49
C THR A 18 -3.84 19.52 -21.36
N PRO A 19 -5.17 19.39 -21.52
CA PRO A 19 -6.16 20.02 -20.64
C PRO A 19 -6.00 19.68 -19.16
N TYR A 20 -5.38 18.53 -18.84
CA TYR A 20 -5.18 18.07 -17.46
C TYR A 20 -3.80 18.41 -16.90
N THR A 21 -2.77 18.52 -17.73
CA THR A 21 -1.37 18.60 -17.27
C THR A 21 -1.04 19.88 -16.50
N ALA A 22 -1.69 20.99 -16.82
CA ALA A 22 -1.48 22.25 -16.10
C ALA A 22 -2.03 22.21 -14.66
N ILE A 23 -3.20 21.61 -14.45
CA ILE A 23 -3.87 21.54 -13.13
C ILE A 23 -3.08 20.64 -12.17
N TYR A 24 -2.56 19.50 -12.64
CA TYR A 24 -1.76 18.59 -11.83
C TYR A 24 -0.35 19.11 -11.48
N ASN A 25 0.30 19.86 -12.40
CA ASN A 25 1.58 20.52 -12.12
C ASN A 25 1.48 21.63 -11.07
N VAL A 26 0.32 22.29 -10.98
CA VAL A 26 0.09 23.40 -10.02
C VAL A 26 -0.32 22.88 -8.63
N THR A 27 -0.99 21.73 -8.55
CA THR A 27 -1.47 21.15 -7.27
C THR A 27 -0.54 20.11 -6.66
N GLY A 28 0.52 19.70 -7.36
CA GLY A 28 1.50 18.72 -6.88
C GLY A 28 0.99 17.29 -6.84
N GLN A 29 -0.14 16.99 -7.50
CA GLN A 29 -0.67 15.63 -7.60
C GLN A 29 -0.23 14.95 -8.92
N PRO A 30 -0.05 13.63 -8.95
CA PRO A 30 0.26 12.93 -10.20
C PRO A 30 -0.98 12.93 -11.12
N ALA A 31 -0.86 13.53 -12.32
CA ALA A 31 -1.83 13.34 -13.38
C ALA A 31 -1.74 11.91 -13.92
N ILE A 32 -2.85 11.30 -14.32
CA ILE A 32 -2.84 10.15 -15.24
C ILE A 32 -3.47 10.58 -16.56
N THR A 33 -2.75 10.45 -17.68
CA THR A 33 -3.32 10.65 -19.02
C THR A 33 -4.11 9.40 -19.43
N LEU A 34 -5.42 9.54 -19.63
CA LEU A 34 -6.24 8.47 -20.20
C LEU A 34 -6.06 8.42 -21.73
N PRO A 35 -5.72 7.25 -22.30
CA PRO A 35 -5.57 7.08 -23.74
C PRO A 35 -6.93 7.19 -24.45
N VAL A 36 -7.06 8.11 -25.40
CA VAL A 36 -8.23 8.18 -26.30
C VAL A 36 -8.06 7.34 -27.57
N ARG A 37 -6.91 6.69 -27.75
CA ARG A 37 -6.58 5.83 -28.89
C ARG A 37 -5.75 4.63 -28.42
N PHE A 38 -5.96 3.49 -29.06
CA PHE A 38 -5.17 2.26 -28.88
C PHE A 38 -4.26 2.05 -30.09
N GLY A 39 -3.07 1.50 -29.85
CA GLY A 39 -2.13 1.08 -30.89
C GLY A 39 -2.64 -0.14 -31.65
N GLU A 40 -1.95 -0.51 -32.72
CA GLU A 40 -2.25 -1.73 -33.50
C GLU A 40 -2.05 -3.01 -32.68
N ASP A 41 -1.30 -2.91 -31.58
CA ASP A 41 -1.08 -3.93 -30.55
C ASP A 41 -2.21 -3.99 -29.50
N GLY A 42 -3.21 -3.13 -29.59
CA GLY A 42 -4.32 -3.04 -28.63
C GLY A 42 -3.98 -2.34 -27.32
N LEU A 43 -2.80 -1.70 -27.20
CA LEU A 43 -2.40 -1.00 -25.97
C LEU A 43 -2.75 0.50 -26.04
N PRO A 44 -3.09 1.14 -24.90
CA PRO A 44 -3.11 2.59 -24.75
C PRO A 44 -1.98 3.34 -25.46
N THR A 45 -2.28 4.26 -26.37
CA THR A 45 -1.24 5.11 -27.00
C THR A 45 -0.63 6.15 -26.04
N SER A 46 -1.18 6.26 -24.83
CA SER A 46 -0.73 7.20 -23.79
C SER A 46 -0.32 6.43 -22.53
N VAL A 47 0.68 5.55 -22.63
CA VAL A 47 1.30 4.97 -21.44
C VAL A 47 2.17 6.03 -20.78
N GLN A 48 1.69 6.59 -19.68
CA GLN A 48 2.45 7.54 -18.88
C GLN A 48 3.66 6.87 -18.23
N ARG A 49 4.83 7.51 -18.33
CA ARG A 49 6.05 7.11 -17.60
C ARG A 49 6.72 8.34 -16.95
N PRO A 50 7.13 8.27 -15.67
CA PRO A 50 6.79 7.20 -14.73
C PRO A 50 5.28 7.18 -14.45
N HIS A 51 4.70 5.99 -14.33
CA HIS A 51 3.33 5.85 -13.82
C HIS A 51 3.35 5.98 -12.29
N PRO A 52 2.22 6.35 -11.66
CA PRO A 52 2.07 6.17 -10.22
C PRO A 52 2.34 4.71 -9.82
N PRO A 53 2.91 4.45 -8.61
CA PRO A 53 3.06 3.10 -8.11
C PRO A 53 1.72 2.36 -8.06
N ILE A 54 1.71 1.11 -8.48
CA ILE A 54 0.53 0.24 -8.51
C ILE A 54 0.52 -0.60 -7.24
N LEU A 55 -0.56 -0.46 -6.45
CA LEU A 55 -0.84 -1.32 -5.31
C LEU A 55 -1.81 -2.44 -5.71
N VAL A 56 -1.46 -3.68 -5.38
CA VAL A 56 -2.36 -4.84 -5.48
C VAL A 56 -2.48 -5.50 -4.12
N GLY A 57 -3.70 -5.52 -3.56
CA GLY A 57 -4.01 -6.12 -2.26
C GLY A 57 -4.69 -7.48 -2.38
N GLY A 58 -4.38 -8.39 -1.45
CA GLY A 58 -5.11 -9.65 -1.33
C GLY A 58 -4.49 -10.64 -0.34
N GLY A 59 -5.23 -11.72 -0.06
CA GLY A 59 -4.77 -12.80 0.85
C GLY A 59 -4.49 -14.14 0.18
N GLY A 60 -4.84 -14.31 -1.09
CA GLY A 60 -4.75 -15.59 -1.79
C GLY A 60 -3.41 -15.77 -2.52
N PRO A 61 -2.88 -17.01 -2.61
CA PRO A 61 -1.57 -17.27 -3.21
C PRO A 61 -1.50 -16.86 -4.68
N LYS A 62 -2.58 -17.04 -5.46
CA LYS A 62 -2.61 -16.67 -6.88
C LYS A 62 -2.50 -15.15 -7.09
N LEU A 63 -3.24 -14.37 -6.29
CA LEU A 63 -3.24 -12.91 -6.40
C LEU A 63 -1.93 -12.32 -5.88
N LEU A 64 -1.42 -12.84 -4.76
CA LEU A 64 -0.13 -12.42 -4.22
C LEU A 64 1.04 -12.76 -5.16
N ALA A 65 1.02 -13.93 -5.80
CA ALA A 65 2.03 -14.27 -6.81
C ALA A 65 1.94 -13.37 -8.04
N TYR A 66 0.74 -12.93 -8.44
CA TYR A 66 0.57 -11.96 -9.52
C TYR A 66 1.09 -10.58 -9.11
N ALA A 67 0.72 -10.10 -7.92
CA ALA A 67 1.19 -8.84 -7.36
C ALA A 67 2.73 -8.82 -7.27
N ALA A 68 3.35 -9.90 -6.83
CA ALA A 68 4.81 -10.06 -6.77
C ALA A 68 5.53 -9.85 -8.11
N ARG A 69 4.85 -10.10 -9.24
CA ARG A 69 5.42 -9.94 -10.58
C ARG A 69 5.05 -8.64 -11.27
N GLU A 70 4.01 -7.94 -10.82
CA GLU A 70 3.44 -6.83 -11.61
C GLU A 70 3.23 -5.54 -10.81
N ALA A 71 3.12 -5.63 -9.48
CA ALA A 71 2.88 -4.47 -8.63
C ALA A 71 4.18 -3.80 -8.17
N ASP A 72 4.04 -2.56 -7.72
CA ASP A 72 5.08 -1.84 -6.98
C ASP A 72 4.87 -2.02 -5.46
N ILE A 73 3.60 -2.12 -5.03
CA ILE A 73 3.20 -2.28 -3.63
C ILE A 73 2.24 -3.46 -3.48
N ILE A 74 2.46 -4.31 -2.47
CA ILE A 74 1.63 -5.49 -2.21
C ILE A 74 0.93 -5.35 -0.86
N GLY A 75 -0.41 -5.30 -0.88
CA GLY A 75 -1.23 -5.28 0.33
C GLY A 75 -1.48 -6.70 0.85
N LEU A 76 -1.06 -6.97 2.08
CA LEU A 76 -1.33 -8.22 2.78
C LEU A 76 -2.70 -8.15 3.48
N ASP A 77 -3.73 -8.60 2.77
CA ASP A 77 -5.09 -8.68 3.29
C ASP A 77 -5.43 -10.11 3.73
N PRO A 78 -6.40 -10.31 4.64
CA PRO A 78 -6.92 -11.64 4.90
C PRO A 78 -7.67 -12.18 3.68
N ARG A 79 -7.67 -13.50 3.52
CA ARG A 79 -8.49 -14.18 2.51
C ARG A 79 -9.97 -13.89 2.76
N SER A 80 -10.69 -13.57 1.69
CA SER A 80 -12.14 -13.48 1.73
C SER A 80 -12.77 -14.88 1.84
N LEU A 81 -13.85 -14.98 2.59
CA LEU A 81 -14.65 -16.20 2.70
C LEU A 81 -15.78 -16.22 1.65
N PRO A 82 -16.20 -17.40 1.14
CA PRO A 82 -17.29 -17.50 0.16
C PRO A 82 -18.61 -16.85 0.60
N GLN A 83 -18.90 -16.89 1.90
CA GLN A 83 -20.07 -16.29 2.54
C GLN A 83 -19.94 -14.77 2.77
N GLY A 84 -18.83 -14.17 2.36
CA GLY A 84 -18.46 -12.80 2.69
C GLY A 84 -17.65 -12.69 3.99
N GLY A 85 -17.00 -11.54 4.16
CA GLY A 85 -16.08 -11.29 5.27
C GLY A 85 -14.68 -11.89 5.06
N HIS A 86 -13.84 -11.74 6.08
CA HIS A 86 -12.45 -12.17 6.10
C HIS A 86 -12.29 -13.44 6.94
N ASP A 87 -11.39 -14.32 6.52
CA ASP A 87 -10.97 -15.49 7.29
C ASP A 87 -10.24 -15.04 8.56
N PRO A 88 -10.81 -15.25 9.77
CA PRO A 88 -10.20 -14.81 11.01
C PRO A 88 -8.84 -15.48 11.25
N GLN A 89 -8.62 -16.69 10.73
CA GLN A 89 -7.36 -17.41 10.91
C GLN A 89 -6.23 -16.88 10.01
N ASP A 90 -6.56 -15.99 9.07
CA ASP A 90 -5.64 -15.44 8.08
C ASP A 90 -5.07 -14.07 8.48
N VAL A 91 -5.23 -13.71 9.76
CA VAL A 91 -4.64 -12.52 10.43
C VAL A 91 -3.50 -12.88 11.39
N THR A 92 -3.07 -14.15 11.42
CA THR A 92 -2.03 -14.67 12.33
C THR A 92 -0.62 -14.45 11.77
N GLU A 93 0.41 -14.52 12.63
CA GLU A 93 1.81 -14.48 12.18
C GLU A 93 2.11 -15.60 11.19
N ALA A 94 1.63 -16.82 11.46
CA ALA A 94 1.81 -17.96 10.58
C ALA A 94 1.13 -17.77 9.22
N ALA A 95 0.01 -17.04 9.17
CA ALA A 95 -0.61 -16.67 7.89
C ALA A 95 0.25 -15.68 7.11
N ILE A 96 0.81 -14.66 7.77
CA ILE A 96 1.71 -13.71 7.13
C ILE A 96 3.02 -14.37 6.68
N ASP A 97 3.60 -15.27 7.48
CA ASP A 97 4.79 -16.05 7.08
C ASP A 97 4.54 -16.79 5.76
N ARG A 98 3.39 -17.46 5.63
CA ARG A 98 3.01 -18.15 4.38
C ARG A 98 2.86 -17.18 3.21
N LYS A 99 2.16 -16.05 3.40
CA LYS A 99 1.93 -15.05 2.34
C LYS A 99 3.24 -14.43 1.86
N VAL A 100 4.11 -14.03 2.78
CA VAL A 100 5.44 -13.51 2.47
C VAL A 100 6.29 -14.56 1.75
N GLY A 101 6.20 -15.82 2.15
CA GLY A 101 6.83 -16.94 1.45
C GLY A 101 6.42 -17.02 -0.03
N TRP A 102 5.11 -16.99 -0.31
CA TRP A 102 4.59 -16.99 -1.69
C TRP A 102 5.05 -15.78 -2.50
N ILE A 103 5.09 -14.60 -1.88
CA ILE A 103 5.54 -13.37 -2.54
C ILE A 103 7.03 -13.46 -2.87
N ARG A 104 7.88 -13.87 -1.92
CA ARG A 104 9.33 -14.02 -2.13
C ARG A 104 9.63 -15.01 -3.25
N GLU A 105 8.96 -16.16 -3.25
CA GLU A 105 9.10 -17.16 -4.30
C GLU A 105 8.71 -16.61 -5.68
N ALA A 106 7.59 -15.90 -5.77
CA ALA A 106 7.08 -15.36 -7.03
C ALA A 106 7.84 -14.10 -7.51
N ALA A 107 8.39 -13.31 -6.60
CA ALA A 107 9.13 -12.07 -6.90
C ALA A 107 10.54 -12.35 -7.41
N GLY A 108 11.20 -13.40 -6.87
CA GLY A 108 12.60 -13.70 -7.18
C GLY A 108 13.51 -12.48 -6.95
N ASP A 109 14.27 -12.10 -7.96
CA ASP A 109 15.23 -10.98 -7.91
C ASP A 109 14.57 -9.62 -7.60
N ARG A 110 13.28 -9.45 -7.91
CA ARG A 110 12.54 -8.20 -7.71
C ARG A 110 12.05 -8.00 -6.28
N TRP A 111 12.28 -8.94 -5.37
CA TRP A 111 11.83 -8.81 -3.97
C TRP A 111 12.23 -7.46 -3.35
N ASN A 112 13.45 -6.99 -3.62
CA ASN A 112 13.97 -5.74 -3.06
C ASN A 112 13.41 -4.47 -3.71
N GLU A 113 12.63 -4.60 -4.79
CA GLU A 113 11.94 -3.49 -5.47
C GLU A 113 10.52 -3.27 -4.92
N LEU A 114 9.97 -4.25 -4.19
CA LEU A 114 8.59 -4.26 -3.72
C LEU A 114 8.46 -3.55 -2.37
N GLU A 115 7.39 -2.78 -2.21
CA GLU A 115 6.93 -2.34 -0.91
C GLU A 115 5.84 -3.28 -0.39
N ILE A 116 5.94 -3.68 0.87
CA ILE A 116 4.93 -4.55 1.50
C ILE A 116 4.05 -3.69 2.42
N ASN A 117 2.76 -3.70 2.10
CA ASN A 117 1.72 -2.98 2.79
C ASN A 117 0.90 -3.90 3.71
N ILE A 118 0.47 -3.37 4.85
CA ILE A 118 -0.54 -4.02 5.70
C ILE A 118 -1.45 -2.98 6.36
N ALA A 119 -2.69 -3.36 6.63
CA ALA A 119 -3.63 -2.56 7.41
C ALA A 119 -3.63 -2.99 8.89
N ILE A 120 -3.52 -2.02 9.79
CA ILE A 120 -3.76 -2.19 11.23
C ILE A 120 -5.23 -1.93 11.50
N TYR A 121 -5.89 -2.88 12.14
CA TYR A 121 -7.30 -2.78 12.50
C TYR A 121 -7.53 -1.93 13.74
N ALA A 122 -6.63 -2.03 14.73
CA ALA A 122 -6.70 -1.25 15.95
C ALA A 122 -5.36 -1.22 16.69
N VAL A 123 -5.15 -0.17 17.48
CA VAL A 123 -4.07 -0.07 18.46
C VAL A 123 -4.67 -0.22 19.86
N ASP A 124 -4.04 -1.06 20.68
CA ASP A 124 -4.49 -1.44 22.02
C ASP A 124 -5.98 -1.83 22.08
N PRO A 125 -6.43 -2.79 21.23
CA PRO A 125 -7.83 -3.16 21.16
C PRO A 125 -8.31 -3.84 22.44
N PRO A 126 -9.61 -3.74 22.75
CA PRO A 126 -10.19 -4.47 23.85
C PRO A 126 -10.20 -5.99 23.55
N PRO A 127 -10.23 -6.86 24.57
CA PRO A 127 -10.12 -8.31 24.38
C PRO A 127 -11.13 -8.93 23.41
N GLU A 128 -12.31 -8.31 23.26
CA GLU A 128 -13.37 -8.78 22.37
C GLU A 128 -12.99 -8.73 20.88
N ALA A 129 -12.04 -7.87 20.49
CA ALA A 129 -11.52 -7.83 19.12
C ALA A 129 -10.83 -9.14 18.73
N GLY A 130 -10.36 -9.90 19.71
CA GLY A 130 -9.71 -11.20 19.53
C GLY A 130 -10.66 -12.38 19.65
N ARG A 131 -11.99 -12.19 19.68
CA ARG A 131 -12.96 -13.28 19.93
C ARG A 131 -12.74 -14.50 19.02
N ASP A 132 -12.40 -14.26 17.75
CA ASP A 132 -12.32 -15.32 16.74
C ASP A 132 -10.94 -16.00 16.65
N ILE A 133 -9.91 -15.44 17.29
CA ILE A 133 -8.52 -15.93 17.26
C ILE A 133 -7.91 -16.21 18.64
N GLY A 134 -8.50 -15.65 19.71
CA GLY A 134 -7.98 -15.64 21.06
C GLY A 134 -7.10 -14.42 21.38
N PRO A 135 -7.02 -14.00 22.66
CA PRO A 135 -6.26 -12.81 23.07
C PRO A 135 -4.75 -12.94 22.81
N GLU A 136 -4.18 -14.13 22.95
CA GLU A 136 -2.77 -14.40 22.67
C GLU A 136 -2.43 -14.21 21.18
N GLU A 137 -3.26 -14.76 20.28
CA GLU A 137 -3.08 -14.57 18.84
C GLU A 137 -3.35 -13.13 18.41
N LEU A 138 -4.29 -12.42 19.07
CA LEU A 138 -4.50 -11.01 18.82
C LEU A 138 -3.26 -10.18 19.14
N GLU A 139 -2.60 -10.42 20.29
CA GLU A 139 -1.42 -9.67 20.69
C GLU A 139 -0.26 -9.85 19.70
N ARG A 140 -0.14 -11.06 19.16
CA ARG A 140 0.89 -11.42 18.16
C ARG A 140 0.53 -11.04 16.73
N SER A 141 -0.74 -10.77 16.46
CA SER A 141 -1.24 -10.58 15.10
C SER A 141 -0.62 -9.32 14.45
N PRO A 142 -0.14 -9.42 13.20
CA PRO A 142 0.37 -8.28 12.44
C PRO A 142 -0.64 -7.17 12.17
N HIS A 143 -1.95 -7.46 12.29
CA HIS A 143 -3.02 -6.50 12.06
C HIS A 143 -3.41 -5.72 13.33
N TYR A 144 -2.78 -6.01 14.47
CA TYR A 144 -2.98 -5.27 15.71
C TYR A 144 -1.63 -4.80 16.27
N LEU A 145 -1.68 -3.72 17.05
CA LEU A 145 -0.54 -3.17 17.77
C LEU A 145 -0.94 -3.04 19.23
N VAL A 146 -0.17 -3.65 20.14
CA VAL A 146 -0.49 -3.70 21.57
C VAL A 146 0.67 -3.15 22.39
N GLY A 147 0.35 -2.32 23.37
CA GLY A 147 1.32 -1.70 24.28
C GLY A 147 1.57 -0.22 24.01
N ASP A 148 2.65 0.28 24.61
CA ASP A 148 3.02 1.69 24.50
C ASP A 148 3.75 2.01 23.18
N ALA A 149 4.06 3.30 22.98
CA ALA A 149 4.68 3.77 21.75
C ALA A 149 6.08 3.20 21.48
N GLU A 150 6.82 2.80 22.51
CA GLU A 150 8.15 2.19 22.37
C GLU A 150 8.01 0.75 21.92
N ARG A 151 7.18 -0.03 22.63
CA ARG A 151 6.87 -1.42 22.25
C ARG A 151 6.30 -1.52 20.85
N ILE A 152 5.38 -0.62 20.48
CA ILE A 152 4.79 -0.60 19.14
C ILE A 152 5.85 -0.28 18.08
N ALA A 153 6.75 0.68 18.33
CA ALA A 153 7.81 1.01 17.38
C ALA A 153 8.75 -0.18 17.16
N ASP A 154 9.17 -0.85 18.23
CA ASP A 154 10.03 -2.03 18.13
C ASP A 154 9.32 -3.19 17.42
N THR A 155 8.04 -3.40 17.72
CA THR A 155 7.21 -4.38 17.00
C THR A 155 7.16 -4.10 15.50
N LEU A 156 6.98 -2.84 15.09
CA LEU A 156 6.95 -2.49 13.67
C LEU A 156 8.30 -2.70 12.99
N LEU A 157 9.41 -2.43 13.69
CA LEU A 157 10.76 -2.67 13.18
C LEU A 157 11.05 -4.17 13.05
N GLU A 158 10.68 -4.98 14.04
CA GLU A 158 10.78 -6.44 13.97
C GLU A 158 9.99 -6.99 12.77
N ARG A 159 8.76 -6.50 12.57
CA ARG A 159 7.92 -6.91 11.43
C ARG A 159 8.48 -6.45 10.08
N ARG A 160 9.13 -5.28 10.04
CA ARG A 160 9.88 -4.82 8.85
C ARG A 160 11.04 -5.76 8.53
N GLU A 161 11.81 -6.17 9.54
CA GLU A 161 12.94 -7.10 9.34
C GLU A 161 12.47 -8.50 8.92
N ARG A 162 11.44 -9.04 9.59
CA ARG A 162 10.93 -10.39 9.35
C ARG A 162 10.19 -10.50 8.01
N TRP A 163 9.27 -9.59 7.75
CA TRP A 163 8.31 -9.68 6.64
C TRP A 163 8.51 -8.64 5.54
N GLY A 164 9.34 -7.62 5.75
CA GLY A 164 9.54 -6.53 4.78
C GLY A 164 8.44 -5.46 4.83
N LEU A 165 7.62 -5.40 5.89
CA LEU A 165 6.55 -4.41 6.00
C LEU A 165 7.14 -2.99 6.01
N SER A 166 6.79 -2.18 5.00
CA SER A 166 7.28 -0.81 4.82
C SER A 166 6.15 0.22 4.79
N TYR A 167 4.93 -0.19 4.43
CA TYR A 167 3.78 0.70 4.34
C TYR A 167 2.63 0.23 5.25
N ILE A 168 2.52 0.87 6.41
CA ILE A 168 1.45 0.61 7.37
C ILE A 168 0.27 1.56 7.15
N VAL A 169 -0.94 1.01 7.03
CA VAL A 169 -2.20 1.77 6.96
C VAL A 169 -2.90 1.67 8.30
N ILE A 170 -3.28 2.82 8.86
CA ILE A 170 -4.02 2.90 10.13
C ILE A 170 -5.35 3.62 9.91
N GLY A 171 -6.35 3.29 10.73
CA GLY A 171 -7.60 4.04 10.78
C GLY A 171 -7.38 5.47 11.30
N ARG A 172 -8.23 6.41 10.87
CA ARG A 172 -8.16 7.82 11.32
C ARG A 172 -8.20 7.96 12.85
N GLY A 173 -8.96 7.10 13.53
CA GLY A 173 -9.08 7.11 15.00
C GLY A 173 -7.77 6.82 15.73
N GLU A 174 -6.82 6.14 15.07
CA GLU A 174 -5.55 5.72 15.68
C GLU A 174 -4.46 6.79 15.59
N LEU A 175 -4.70 7.90 14.88
CA LEU A 175 -3.66 8.87 14.55
C LEU A 175 -2.98 9.47 15.79
N ASP A 176 -3.76 9.81 16.83
CA ASP A 176 -3.20 10.44 18.03
C ASP A 176 -2.38 9.46 18.86
N VAL A 177 -2.78 8.19 18.95
CA VAL A 177 -2.01 7.12 19.59
C VAL A 177 -0.75 6.78 18.79
N MET A 178 -0.84 6.81 17.46
CA MET A 178 0.30 6.50 16.58
C MET A 178 1.30 7.66 16.44
N ARG A 179 0.91 8.90 16.74
CA ARG A 179 1.81 10.07 16.67
C ARG A 179 3.15 9.88 17.41
N PRO A 180 3.19 9.46 18.70
CA PRO A 180 4.45 9.19 19.40
C PRO A 180 5.24 8.00 18.83
N VAL A 181 4.59 7.05 18.16
CA VAL A 181 5.24 5.94 17.44
C VAL A 181 5.94 6.47 16.19
N ILE A 182 5.22 7.26 15.38
CA ILE A 182 5.75 7.90 14.17
C ILE A 182 6.98 8.75 14.50
N ALA A 183 6.92 9.53 15.58
CA ALA A 183 8.05 10.34 16.04
C ALA A 183 9.29 9.51 16.40
N ARG A 184 9.10 8.28 16.92
CA ARG A 184 10.19 7.36 17.25
C ARG A 184 10.77 6.64 16.04
N LEU A 185 9.92 6.34 15.05
CA LEU A 185 10.34 5.72 13.79
C LEU A 185 11.01 6.73 12.83
N ALA A 186 10.77 8.03 13.01
CA ALA A 186 11.37 9.06 12.19
C ALA A 186 12.91 8.99 12.25
N GLY A 187 13.52 8.59 11.13
CA GLY A 187 14.98 8.46 11.00
C GLY A 187 15.55 7.06 11.26
N ARG A 188 14.70 6.03 11.40
CA ARG A 188 15.09 4.61 11.52
C ARG A 188 14.70 3.79 10.29
#